data_AF-A0A2D9S6R9-F1
#
_entry.id   AF-A0A2D9S6R9-F1
#
_cell.length_a   1.000
_cell.length_b   1.000
_cell.length_c   1.000
_cell.angle_alpha   90.00
_cell.angle_beta   90.00
_cell.angle_gamma   90.00
#
_symmetry.space_group_name_H-M   'P 1'
#
loop_
_entity.id
_entity.type
_entity.pdbx_description
1 polymer ?
#
loop_
_entity_poly.entity_id
_entity_poly.type
_entity_poly.pdbx_seq_one_letter_code
_entity_poly.pdbx_strand_id
1 'polypeptide(L)'
;MIVKIRMKKIEKNIGIILALIAAVCFGLSNTFAGLAYTGGATPFTMSATRFFLPSLILIIIILAQRAPIFLPTRAGVIALLLGVVTILYTIALLEAFQLILVPIAVLIFYLFPIFTGIILKLLGWGQFNMTKAICA
;
A
#
# COMPACT_ATOMS: atom_id res chain seq x y z
N MET A 1 -14.59 30.83 -12.58
CA MET A 1 -13.83 30.67 -11.32
C MET A 1 -14.53 29.76 -10.30
N ILE A 2 -15.84 29.95 -10.03
CA ILE A 2 -16.64 29.15 -9.07
C ILE A 2 -16.70 27.65 -9.41
N VAL A 3 -16.83 27.29 -10.70
CA VAL A 3 -16.90 25.89 -11.15
C VAL A 3 -15.59 25.12 -10.88
N LYS A 4 -14.43 25.76 -11.10
CA LYS A 4 -13.10 25.17 -10.87
C LYS A 4 -12.83 24.90 -9.39
N ILE A 5 -13.33 25.77 -8.51
CA ILE A 5 -13.25 25.59 -7.04
C ILE A 5 -14.16 24.44 -6.59
N ARG A 6 -15.37 24.33 -7.16
CA ARG A 6 -16.31 23.25 -6.84
C ARG A 6 -15.80 21.88 -7.30
N MET A 7 -15.22 21.78 -8.49
CA MET A 7 -14.59 20.55 -8.99
C MET A 7 -13.41 20.11 -8.12
N LYS A 8 -12.50 21.02 -7.77
CA LYS A 8 -11.36 20.72 -6.90
C LYS A 8 -11.80 20.25 -5.50
N LYS A 9 -12.93 20.76 -4.99
CA LYS A 9 -13.52 20.33 -3.72
C LYS A 9 -14.17 18.94 -3.81
N ILE A 10 -14.83 18.62 -4.93
CA ILE A 10 -15.41 17.29 -5.19
C ILE A 10 -14.29 16.25 -5.32
N GLU A 11 -13.23 16.54 -6.08
CA GLU A 11 -12.04 15.67 -6.18
C GLU A 11 -11.40 15.43 -4.82
N LYS A 12 -11.30 16.47 -3.98
CA LYS A 12 -10.78 16.33 -2.60
C LYS A 12 -11.64 15.39 -1.77
N ASN A 13 -12.96 15.55 -1.80
CA ASN A 13 -13.87 14.74 -0.99
C ASN A 13 -13.88 13.28 -1.46
N ILE A 14 -13.83 13.03 -2.77
CA ILE A 14 -13.69 11.68 -3.33
C ILE A 14 -12.37 11.07 -2.86
N GLY A 15 -11.26 11.81 -2.91
CA GLY A 15 -9.97 11.35 -2.42
C GLY A 15 -9.98 10.97 -0.93
N ILE A 16 -10.63 11.77 -0.08
CA ILE A 16 -10.79 11.47 1.35
C ILE A 16 -11.59 10.19 1.57
N ILE A 17 -12.73 10.03 0.87
CA ILE A 17 -13.57 8.84 1.00
C ILE A 17 -12.80 7.60 0.55
N LEU A 18 -12.10 7.66 -0.59
CA LEU A 18 -11.27 6.55 -1.07
C LEU A 18 -10.16 6.20 -0.08
N ALA A 19 -9.52 7.19 0.54
CA ALA A 19 -8.50 6.96 1.56
C ALA A 19 -9.08 6.29 2.82
N LEU A 20 -10.26 6.70 3.27
CA LEU A 20 -10.95 6.07 4.41
C LEU A 20 -11.33 4.63 4.10
N ILE A 21 -11.88 4.37 2.91
CA ILE A 21 -12.21 3.00 2.47
C ILE A 21 -10.93 2.15 2.43
N ALA A 22 -9.86 2.66 1.84
CA ALA A 22 -8.58 1.96 1.78
C ALA A 22 -8.03 1.66 3.19
N ALA A 23 -8.14 2.60 4.14
CA ALA A 23 -7.69 2.40 5.51
C ALA A 23 -8.51 1.31 6.23
N VAL A 24 -9.83 1.30 6.07
CA VAL A 24 -10.71 0.26 6.64
C VAL A 24 -10.39 -1.10 6.03
N CYS A 25 -10.27 -1.19 4.70
CA CYS A 25 -9.90 -2.42 4.01
C CYS A 25 -8.52 -2.93 4.44
N PHE A 26 -7.55 -2.03 4.61
CA PHE A 26 -6.20 -2.38 5.06
C PHE A 26 -6.22 -2.92 6.50
N GLY A 27 -6.96 -2.27 7.41
CA GLY A 27 -7.12 -2.74 8.78
C GLY A 27 -7.79 -4.12 8.84
N LEU A 28 -8.93 -4.29 8.18
CA LEU A 28 -9.66 -5.56 8.13
C LEU A 28 -8.84 -6.69 7.52
N SER A 29 -8.11 -6.42 6.42
CA SER A 29 -7.27 -7.42 5.76
C SER A 29 -6.19 -7.99 6.68
N ASN A 30 -5.58 -7.15 7.53
CA ASN A 30 -4.57 -7.61 8.47
C ASN A 30 -5.19 -8.28 9.70
N THR A 31 -6.31 -7.79 10.22
CA THR A 31 -7.01 -8.44 11.35
C THR A 31 -7.50 -9.85 10.99
N PHE A 32 -8.04 -10.03 9.78
CA PHE A 32 -8.49 -11.33 9.30
C PHE A 32 -7.35 -12.26 8.86
N ALA A 33 -6.11 -11.77 8.79
CA ALA A 33 -4.97 -12.60 8.39
C ALA A 33 -4.78 -13.79 9.34
N GLY A 34 -4.85 -13.55 10.66
CA GLY A 34 -4.76 -14.61 11.66
C GLY A 34 -5.88 -15.65 11.54
N LEU A 35 -7.12 -15.20 11.27
CA LEU A 35 -8.26 -16.11 11.07
C LEU A 35 -8.08 -16.99 9.83
N ALA A 36 -7.61 -16.43 8.72
CA ALA A 36 -7.41 -17.24 7.53
C ALA A 36 -6.26 -18.25 7.68
N TYR A 37 -5.25 -17.99 8.53
CA TYR A 37 -4.27 -19.02 8.91
C TYR A 37 -4.91 -20.19 9.67
N THR A 38 -5.89 -19.94 10.53
CA THR A 38 -6.66 -21.04 11.15
C THR A 38 -7.46 -21.86 10.14
N GLY A 39 -7.84 -21.25 9.02
CA GLY A 39 -8.49 -21.92 7.88
C GLY A 39 -7.51 -22.64 6.93
N GLY A 40 -6.23 -22.72 7.27
CA GLY A 40 -5.20 -23.40 6.47
C GLY A 40 -4.51 -22.52 5.40
N ALA A 41 -4.77 -21.21 5.37
CA ALA A 41 -4.00 -20.31 4.53
C ALA A 41 -2.55 -20.20 5.03
N THR A 42 -1.63 -19.97 4.10
CA THR A 42 -0.21 -19.74 4.41
C THR A 42 0.16 -18.30 4.04
N PRO A 43 1.27 -17.76 4.55
CA PRO A 43 1.81 -16.46 4.13
C PRO A 43 1.93 -16.35 2.62
N PHE A 44 2.31 -17.45 1.96
CA PHE A 44 2.45 -17.50 0.52
C PHE A 44 1.10 -17.39 -0.21
N THR A 45 0.07 -18.14 0.20
CA THR A 45 -1.25 -18.07 -0.46
C THR A 45 -1.94 -16.72 -0.20
N MET A 46 -1.73 -16.12 0.97
CA MET A 46 -2.17 -14.76 1.27
C MET A 46 -1.46 -13.69 0.44
N SER A 47 -0.13 -13.81 0.32
CA SER A 47 0.64 -12.88 -0.52
C SER A 47 0.21 -13.01 -1.98
N ALA A 48 0.05 -14.24 -2.48
CA ALA A 48 -0.43 -14.51 -3.83
C ALA A 48 -1.79 -13.84 -4.09
N THR A 49 -2.76 -13.98 -3.19
CA THR A 49 -4.07 -13.31 -3.35
C THR A 49 -3.96 -11.78 -3.30
N ARG A 50 -3.11 -11.22 -2.43
CA ARG A 50 -2.86 -9.77 -2.34
C ARG A 50 -2.21 -9.16 -3.59
N PHE A 51 -1.49 -9.93 -4.40
CA PHE A 51 -0.85 -9.43 -5.62
C PHE A 51 -1.55 -9.88 -6.91
N PHE A 52 -2.04 -11.11 -6.95
CA PHE A 52 -2.65 -11.69 -8.14
C PHE A 52 -4.02 -11.08 -8.42
N LEU A 53 -4.86 -10.91 -7.39
CA LEU A 53 -6.20 -10.36 -7.60
C LEU A 53 -6.15 -8.90 -8.06
N PRO A 54 -5.38 -7.98 -7.43
CA PRO A 54 -5.30 -6.61 -7.90
C PRO A 54 -4.60 -6.48 -9.25
N SER A 55 -3.60 -7.31 -9.55
CA SER A 55 -2.94 -7.28 -10.87
C SER A 55 -3.89 -7.72 -11.99
N LEU A 56 -4.71 -8.75 -11.76
CA LEU A 56 -5.75 -9.17 -12.69
C LEU A 56 -6.77 -8.05 -12.93
N ILE A 57 -7.25 -7.41 -11.85
CA ILE A 57 -8.17 -6.27 -11.94
C ILE A 57 -7.54 -5.11 -12.72
N LEU A 58 -6.27 -4.80 -12.43
CA LEU A 58 -5.55 -3.72 -13.12
C LEU A 58 -5.41 -4.00 -14.62
N ILE A 59 -5.09 -5.24 -15.01
CA ILE A 59 -5.03 -5.65 -16.41
C ILE A 59 -6.39 -5.47 -17.08
N ILE A 60 -7.48 -5.90 -16.43
CA ILE A 60 -8.85 -5.72 -16.96
C ILE A 60 -9.15 -4.23 -17.18
N ILE A 61 -8.77 -3.37 -16.23
CA ILE A 61 -8.96 -1.92 -16.34
C ILE A 61 -8.15 -1.32 -17.49
N ILE A 62 -6.87 -1.70 -17.65
CA ILE A 62 -6.00 -1.23 -18.73
C ILE A 62 -6.57 -1.64 -20.10
N LEU A 63 -7.00 -2.91 -20.22
CA LEU A 63 -7.62 -3.42 -21.44
C LEU A 63 -8.92 -2.68 -21.77
N ALA A 64 -9.77 -2.42 -20.76
CA ALA A 64 -11.00 -1.67 -20.93
C ALA A 64 -10.75 -0.21 -21.38
N GLN A 65 -9.67 0.40 -20.90
CA GLN A 65 -9.26 1.76 -21.29
C GLN A 65 -8.51 1.81 -22.63
N ARG A 66 -8.21 0.65 -23.25
CA ARG A 66 -7.38 0.52 -24.45
C ARG A 66 -6.00 1.21 -24.29
N ALA A 67 -5.49 1.23 -23.07
CA ALA A 67 -4.19 1.81 -22.76
C ALA A 67 -3.05 0.82 -23.11
N PRO A 68 -1.84 1.32 -23.43
CA PRO A 68 -0.69 0.45 -23.66
C PRO A 68 -0.34 -0.33 -22.38
N ILE A 69 -0.28 -1.65 -22.49
CA ILE A 69 0.06 -2.56 -21.38
C ILE A 69 1.55 -2.42 -20.99
N PHE A 70 2.40 -2.17 -21.98
CA PHE A 70 3.84 -2.07 -21.78
C PHE A 70 4.25 -0.66 -21.39
N LEU A 71 4.97 -0.57 -20.27
CA LEU A 71 5.63 0.66 -19.86
C LEU A 71 6.93 0.88 -20.63
N PRO A 72 7.37 2.14 -20.82
CA PRO A 72 8.73 2.45 -21.26
C PRO A 72 9.76 1.77 -20.34
N THR A 73 10.87 1.28 -20.90
CA THR A 73 11.84 0.43 -20.18
C THR A 73 12.28 0.98 -18.83
N ARG A 74 12.55 2.29 -18.74
CA ARG A 74 12.93 2.95 -17.47
C ARG A 74 11.82 2.88 -16.42
N ALA A 75 10.59 3.20 -16.81
CA ALA A 75 9.43 3.15 -15.92
C ALA A 75 9.10 1.71 -15.53
N GLY A 76 9.24 0.76 -16.46
CA GLY A 76 9.08 -0.67 -16.21
C GLY A 76 10.07 -1.21 -15.18
N VAL A 77 11.36 -0.84 -15.29
CA VAL A 77 12.39 -1.24 -14.30
C VAL A 77 12.09 -0.66 -12.92
N ILE A 78 11.71 0.62 -12.83
CA ILE A 78 11.34 1.23 -11.55
C ILE A 78 10.11 0.55 -10.94
N ALA A 79 9.08 0.29 -11.74
CA ALA A 79 7.88 -0.42 -11.29
C ALA A 79 8.21 -1.84 -10.81
N LEU A 80 9.10 -2.55 -11.50
CA LEU A 80 9.56 -3.87 -11.11
C LEU A 80 10.31 -3.83 -9.77
N LEU A 81 11.24 -2.89 -9.59
CA LEU A 81 11.96 -2.72 -8.32
C LEU A 81 11.00 -2.42 -7.17
N LEU A 82 10.03 -1.52 -7.38
CA LEU A 82 8.98 -1.24 -6.39
C LEU A 82 8.16 -2.49 -6.09
N GLY A 83 7.79 -3.27 -7.11
CA GLY A 83 7.08 -4.54 -6.95
C GLY A 83 7.85 -5.55 -6.11
N VAL A 84 9.15 -5.73 -6.38
CA VAL A 84 10.02 -6.64 -5.61
C VAL A 84 10.10 -6.21 -4.14
N VAL A 85 10.35 -4.93 -3.87
CA VAL A 85 10.35 -4.39 -2.50
C VAL A 85 8.99 -4.64 -1.83
N THR A 86 7.89 -4.49 -2.59
CA THR A 86 6.53 -4.69 -2.09
C THR A 86 6.26 -6.14 -1.68
N ILE A 87 6.68 -7.09 -2.52
CA ILE A 87 6.58 -8.53 -2.24
C ILE A 87 7.40 -8.89 -1.01
N LEU A 88 8.65 -8.42 -0.94
CA LEU A 88 9.56 -8.73 0.16
C LEU A 88 9.01 -8.26 1.51
N TYR A 89 8.57 -7.00 1.63
CA TYR A 89 8.00 -6.54 2.90
C TYR A 89 6.69 -7.26 3.23
N THR A 90 5.88 -7.60 2.22
CA THR A 90 4.59 -8.27 2.44
C THR A 90 4.79 -9.68 2.97
N ILE A 91 5.73 -10.45 2.41
CA ILE A 91 6.09 -11.77 2.91
C ILE A 91 6.67 -11.65 4.33
N ALA A 92 7.61 -10.72 4.56
CA ALA A 92 8.18 -10.51 5.89
C ALA A 92 7.12 -10.21 6.96
N LEU A 93 6.12 -9.39 6.63
CA LEU A 93 4.99 -9.08 7.54
C LEU A 93 4.13 -10.31 7.82
N LEU A 94 3.78 -11.09 6.77
CA LEU A 94 2.94 -12.27 6.90
C LEU A 94 3.67 -13.42 7.64
N GLU A 95 4.97 -13.57 7.43
CA GLU A 95 5.82 -14.48 8.21
C GLU A 95 5.90 -14.05 9.68
N ALA A 96 5.99 -12.75 9.96
CA ALA A 96 5.98 -12.25 11.34
C ALA A 96 4.68 -12.63 12.09
N PHE A 97 3.54 -12.72 11.40
CA PHE A 97 2.29 -13.19 12.00
C PHE A 97 2.33 -14.65 12.48
N GLN A 98 3.28 -15.46 12.01
CA GLN A 98 3.50 -16.80 12.53
C GLN A 98 4.38 -16.83 13.79
N LEU A 99 5.22 -15.81 13.96
CA LEU A 99 6.18 -15.72 15.07
C LEU A 99 5.63 -14.94 16.27
N ILE A 100 4.79 -13.93 16.02
CA ILE A 100 4.24 -13.03 17.03
C ILE A 100 2.75 -12.75 16.77
N LEU A 101 2.05 -12.24 17.78
CA LEU A 101 0.65 -11.84 17.65
C LEU A 101 0.47 -10.81 16.51
N VAL A 102 -0.52 -11.04 15.65
CA VAL A 102 -0.85 -10.19 14.50
C VAL A 102 -0.92 -8.69 14.86
N PRO A 103 -1.60 -8.26 15.94
CA PRO A 103 -1.64 -6.85 16.33
C PRO A 103 -0.25 -6.25 16.61
N ILE A 104 0.66 -7.02 17.22
CA ILE A 104 2.02 -6.55 17.54
C ILE A 104 2.82 -6.37 16.26
N ALA A 105 2.77 -7.34 15.35
CA ALA A 105 3.43 -7.24 14.04
C ALA A 105 2.93 -6.03 13.23
N VAL A 106 1.61 -5.80 13.21
CA VAL A 106 1.03 -4.64 12.51
C VAL A 106 1.43 -3.32 13.17
N LEU A 107 1.49 -3.24 14.50
CA LEU A 107 1.95 -2.04 15.21
C LEU A 107 3.41 -1.70 14.89
N ILE A 108 4.29 -2.72 14.84
CA ILE A 108 5.68 -2.54 14.41
C ILE A 108 5.73 -2.08 12.95
N PHE A 109 4.93 -2.70 12.08
CA PHE A 109 4.83 -2.29 10.68
C PHE A 109 4.38 -0.82 10.55
N TYR A 110 3.47 -0.35 11.39
CA TYR A 110 3.04 1.05 11.44
C TYR A 110 4.11 2.06 11.89
N LEU A 111 5.32 1.63 12.23
CA LEU A 111 6.47 2.53 12.35
C LEU A 111 7.01 2.97 10.97
N PHE A 112 6.53 2.41 9.85
CA PHE A 112 6.95 2.78 8.51
C PHE A 112 6.91 4.30 8.21
N PRO A 113 5.95 5.12 8.69
CA PRO A 113 5.94 6.56 8.43
C PRO A 113 7.16 7.26 9.03
N ILE A 114 7.60 6.84 10.22
CA ILE A 114 8.81 7.34 10.88
C ILE A 114 10.04 7.00 10.04
N PHE A 115 10.17 5.73 9.65
CA PHE A 115 11.29 5.30 8.78
C PHE A 115 11.27 6.03 7.43
N THR A 116 10.10 6.17 6.82
CA THR A 116 9.93 6.90 5.55
C THR A 116 10.38 8.36 5.70
N GLY A 117 10.02 9.01 6.80
CA GLY A 117 10.44 10.37 7.10
C GLY A 117 11.95 10.53 7.25
N ILE A 118 12.59 9.61 7.97
CA ILE A 118 14.04 9.55 8.13
C ILE A 118 14.71 9.36 6.76
N ILE A 119 14.25 8.40 5.96
CA ILE A 119 14.78 8.11 4.62
C ILE A 119 14.66 9.34 3.71
N LEU A 120 13.50 10.00 3.69
CA LEU A 120 13.29 11.22 2.89
C LEU A 120 14.22 12.36 3.30
N LYS A 121 14.50 12.51 4.60
CA LYS A 121 15.45 13.49 5.12
C LYS A 121 16.89 13.15 4.70
N LEU A 122 17.29 11.88 4.83
CA LEU A 122 18.63 11.42 4.47
C LEU A 122 18.92 11.55 2.97
N LEU A 123 17.91 11.29 2.12
CA LEU A 123 18.02 11.44 0.66
C LEU A 123 17.89 12.90 0.16
N GLY A 124 17.59 13.84 1.05
CA GLY A 124 17.37 15.25 0.69
C GLY A 124 16.11 15.51 -0.14
N TRP A 125 15.19 14.55 -0.23
CA TRP A 125 13.98 14.62 -1.07
C TRP A 125 12.77 15.23 -0.37
N GLY A 126 12.81 15.40 0.96
CA GLY A 126 11.69 15.95 1.71
C GLY A 126 12.12 16.84 2.87
N GLN A 127 11.35 17.91 3.11
CA GLN A 127 11.45 18.70 4.33
C GLN A 127 10.70 17.98 5.46
N PHE A 128 11.38 17.04 6.13
CA PHE A 128 10.88 16.39 7.33
C PHE A 128 11.16 17.28 8.55
N ASN A 129 10.25 18.24 8.78
CA ASN A 129 10.28 19.10 9.97
C ASN A 129 9.75 18.37 11.21
N MET A 130 10.21 18.79 12.40
CA MET A 130 9.84 18.16 13.68
C MET A 130 8.32 18.09 13.92
N THR A 131 7.56 19.07 13.41
CA THR A 131 6.09 19.06 13.44
C THR A 131 5.47 17.90 12.65
N LYS A 132 6.08 17.50 11.53
CA LYS A 132 5.62 16.35 10.73
C LYS A 132 6.03 15.02 11.36
N ALA A 133 7.11 15.02 12.15
CA ALA A 133 7.55 13.84 12.91
C ALA A 133 6.65 13.53 14.11
N ILE A 134 6.07 14.55 14.75
CA ILE A 134 5.15 14.39 15.90
C ILE A 134 3.76 13.91 15.45
N CYS A 135 3.34 14.23 14.22
CA CYS A 135 2.05 13.81 13.66
C CYS A 135 2.11 12.52 12.83
N ALA A 136 3.29 11.93 12.67
CA ALA A 136 3.52 10.67 11.93
C ALA A 136 3.37 9.47 12.88
#